data_AF-A0A3D5S2W6-F1
#
_entry.id   AF-A0A3D5S2W6-F1
#
_cell.length_a   1.000
_cell.length_b   1.000
_cell.length_c   1.000
_cell.angle_alpha   90.00
_cell.angle_beta   90.00
_cell.angle_gamma   90.00
#
_symmetry.space_group_name_H-M   'P 1'
#
loop_
_entity.id
_entity.type
_entity.pdbx_description
1 polymer ?
#
loop_
_entity_poly.entity_id
_entity_poly.type
_entity_poly.pdbx_seq_one_letter_code
_entity_poly.pdbx_strand_id
1 'polypeptide(L)' 'MKKAEIHTKKGVMKIEFYEKDAPKAVANFIDLAEHGFYDGLTF' A
#
# COMPACT_ATOMS: atom_id res chain seq x y z
N MET A 1 8.62 0.90 10.96
CA MET A 1 7.24 1.31 10.60
C MET A 1 7.28 1.74 9.17
N LYS A 2 6.92 0.84 8.24
CA LYS A 2 6.78 1.21 6.83
C LYS A 2 5.53 2.07 6.64
N LYS A 3 5.59 3.02 5.71
CA LYS A 3 4.47 3.87 5.28
C LYS A 3 4.35 3.76 3.77
N ALA A 4 3.14 3.85 3.24
CA ALA A 4 2.88 3.91 1.81
C ALA A 4 2.01 5.13 1.47
N GLU A 5 2.13 5.59 0.23
CA GLU A 5 1.33 6.69 -0.30
C GLU A 5 0.63 6.20 -1.57
N ILE A 6 -0.70 6.27 -1.59
CA ILE A 6 -1.50 5.96 -2.79
C ILE A 6 -1.88 7.28 -3.44
N HIS A 7 -1.40 7.48 -4.66
CA HIS A 7 -1.69 8.65 -5.46
C HIS A 7 -2.96 8.41 -6.27
N THR A 8 -4.08 8.98 -5.82
CA THR A 8 -5.35 8.91 -6.55
C THR A 8 -5.64 10.24 -7.23
N LYS A 9 -6.59 10.25 -8.17
CA LYS A 9 -7.09 11.48 -8.81
C LYS A 9 -7.70 12.48 -7.81
N LYS A 10 -8.11 12.01 -6.64
CA LYS A 10 -8.73 12.82 -5.57
C LYS A 10 -7.72 13.27 -4.50
N GLY A 11 -6.44 12.90 -4.64
CA GLY A 11 -5.38 13.25 -3.70
C GLY A 11 -4.53 12.06 -3.25
N VAL A 12 -3.60 12.34 -2.35
CA VAL A 12 -2.65 11.36 -1.80
C VAL A 12 -3.21 10.77 -0.51
N MET A 13 -3.42 9.45 -0.50
CA MET A 13 -3.82 8.71 0.69
C MET A 13 -2.57 8.14 1.37
N LYS A 14 -2.36 8.49 2.64
CA LYS A 14 -1.23 7.98 3.43
C LYS A 14 -1.67 6.76 4.22
N ILE A 15 -0.88 5.70 4.14
CA ILE A 15 -1.14 4.43 4.81
C ILE A 15 -0.03 4.17 5.82
N GLU A 16 -0.43 3.84 7.04
CA GLU A 16 0.46 3.34 8.07
C GLU A 16 0.19 1.85 8.27
N PHE A 17 1.25 1.04 8.19
CA PHE A 17 1.12 -0.40 8.31
C PHE A 17 1.29 -0.89 9.75
N TYR A 18 0.40 -1.78 10.16
CA TYR A 18 0.47 -2.51 11.42
C TYR A 18 1.18 -3.84 11.23
N GLU A 19 2.47 -3.77 10.91
CA GLU A 19 3.33 -4.96 10.62
C GLU A 19 3.33 -5.99 11.76
N LYS A 20 3.15 -5.55 13.01
CA LYS A 20 3.13 -6.43 14.19
C LYS A 20 1.86 -7.25 14.28
N ASP A 21 0.73 -6.65 13.93
CA ASP A 21 -0.58 -7.29 14.07
C ASP A 21 -0.93 -8.15 12.84
N ALA A 22 -0.46 -7.74 11.65
CA ALA A 22 -0.74 -8.43 10.40
C ALA A 22 0.49 -8.55 9.47
N PRO A 23 1.59 -9.21 9.89
CA PRO A 23 2.85 -9.22 9.16
C PRO A 23 2.74 -9.79 7.74
N LYS A 24 1.95 -10.86 7.55
CA LYS A 24 1.77 -11.50 6.24
C LYS A 24 1.00 -10.62 5.26
N ALA A 25 -0.04 -9.96 5.73
CA ALA A 25 -0.87 -9.08 4.90
C ALA A 25 -0.08 -7.84 4.48
N VAL A 26 0.67 -7.24 5.41
CA VAL A 26 1.52 -6.09 5.11
C VAL A 26 2.63 -6.48 4.14
N ALA A 27 3.30 -7.62 4.34
CA ALA A 27 4.34 -8.08 3.44
C ALA A 27 3.80 -8.29 2.01
N ASN A 28 2.67 -8.97 1.86
CA ASN A 28 2.04 -9.20 0.56
C ASN A 28 1.58 -7.89 -0.11
N PHE A 29 1.04 -6.96 0.67
CA PHE A 29 0.62 -5.66 0.13
C PHE A 29 1.81 -4.86 -0.40
N ILE A 30 2.91 -4.82 0.35
CA ILE A 30 4.13 -4.11 -0.05
C ILE A 30 4.72 -4.76 -1.31
N ASP A 31 4.82 -6.09 -1.33
CA ASP A 31 5.36 -6.83 -2.47
C ASP A 31 4.55 -6.53 -3.75
N LEU A 32 3.22 -6.63 -3.69
CA LEU A 32 2.35 -6.29 -4.82
C LEU A 32 2.48 -4.82 -5.25
N ALA A 33 2.61 -3.90 -4.29
CA ALA A 33 2.80 -2.48 -4.57
C ALA A 33 4.15 -2.19 -5.24
N GLU A 34 5.23 -2.84 -4.80
CA GLU A 34 6.57 -2.72 -5.41
C GLU A 34 6.60 -3.29 -6.84
N HIS A 35 5.77 -4.30 -7.12
CA HIS A 35 5.58 -4.84 -8.46
C HIS A 35 4.61 -4.02 -9.34
N GLY A 36 4.11 -2.87 -8.87
CA GLY A 36 3.20 -2.01 -9.62
C GLY A 36 1.81 -2.62 -9.84
N PHE A 37 1.41 -3.62 -9.04
CA PHE A 37 0.13 -4.32 -9.20
C PHE A 37 -1.08 -3.38 -9.09
N TYR A 38 -0.95 -2.31 -8.30
CA TYR A 38 -2.03 -1.35 -8.07
C TYR A 38 -2.03 -0.16 -9.05
N ASP A 39 -1.06 -0.09 -9.96
CA ASP A 39 -0.93 1.01 -10.91
C ASP A 39 -2.05 0.98 -11.96
N GLY A 40 -2.75 2.11 -12.12
CA GLY A 40 -3.84 2.24 -13.09
C GLY A 40 -5.17 1.59 -12.67
N LEU A 41 -5.25 1.03 -11.45
CA LEU A 41 -6.53 0.60 -10.90
C LEU A 41 -7.45 1.81 -10.65
N THR A 42 -8.74 1.57 -10.82
CA THR A 42 -9.77 2.57 -10.57
C THR A 42 -10.33 2.37 -9.17
N PHE A 43 -10.11 3.38 -8.31
CA PHE A 43 -10.60 3.47 -6.93
C PHE A 43 -11.41 4.75 -6.74
#